data_AF-A0A426UMK9-F1
#
_entry.id   AF-A0A426UMK9-F1
#
_cell.length_a   1.000
_cell.length_b   1.000
_cell.length_c   1.000
_cell.angle_alpha   90.00
_cell.angle_beta   90.00
_cell.angle_gamma   90.00
#
_symmetry.space_group_name_H-M   'P 1'
#
loop_
_entity.id
_entity.type
_entity.pdbx_description
1 polymer ?
#
loop_
_entity_poly.entity_id
_entity_poly.type
_entity_poly.pdbx_seq_one_letter_code
_entity_poly.pdbx_strand_id
1 'polypeptide(L)'
;GWAASRHRAAGGARVVGAVLARGAVEVRAFLVTGAEPGTPVRVTGWAPRDGVHSELLPAVGLDDDLTGVTGEANTLFVALSRLTADTDTVPLRDTVTVRPTGTGELTVTWNGGPETRVRLESTGVDVTTGDGRVARSPAAGP
;
A
#
# COMPACT_ATOMS: atom_id res chain seq x y z
N GLY A 1 -1.15 7.44 -11.00
CA GLY A 1 0.23 7.85 -10.69
C GLY A 1 0.73 7.06 -9.50
N TRP A 2 1.97 7.28 -9.07
CA TRP A 2 2.48 6.64 -7.85
C TRP A 2 3.46 7.57 -7.11
N ALA A 3 3.62 7.31 -5.82
CA ALA A 3 4.60 7.96 -4.96
C ALA A 3 5.24 6.94 -4.03
N ALA A 4 6.49 7.16 -3.66
CA ALA A 4 7.17 6.40 -2.61
C ALA A 4 7.55 7.30 -1.45
N SER A 5 7.58 6.72 -0.26
CA SER A 5 8.02 7.38 0.96
C SER A 5 8.85 6.43 1.78
N ARG A 6 9.55 7.00 2.76
CA ARG A 6 10.36 6.23 3.68
C ARG A 6 10.68 7.02 4.91
N HIS A 7 10.59 6.37 6.06
CA HIS A 7 10.83 7.01 7.34
C HIS A 7 11.20 5.97 8.40
N ARG A 8 11.68 6.47 9.53
CA ARG A 8 11.89 5.67 10.74
C ARG A 8 10.72 5.91 11.68
N ALA A 9 10.18 4.84 12.22
CA ALA A 9 9.22 4.88 13.32
C ALA A 9 9.95 4.68 14.66
N ALA A 10 9.21 4.81 15.75
CA ALA A 10 9.71 4.50 17.08
C ALA A 10 10.24 3.06 17.16
N GLY A 11 11.18 2.80 18.06
CA GLY A 11 11.79 1.48 18.22
C GLY A 11 12.75 1.07 17.10
N GLY A 12 13.16 2.01 16.23
CA GLY A 12 14.16 1.74 15.18
C GLY A 12 13.61 1.11 13.90
N ALA A 13 12.31 0.79 13.87
CA ALA A 13 11.62 0.28 12.70
C ALA A 13 11.75 1.24 11.52
N ARG A 14 12.00 0.70 10.33
CA ARG A 14 12.00 1.43 9.07
C ARG A 14 10.79 1.03 8.27
N VAL A 15 10.10 2.04 7.73
CA VAL A 15 8.93 1.86 6.89
C VAL A 15 9.27 2.41 5.51
N VAL A 16 9.18 1.56 4.49
CA VAL A 16 9.20 1.97 3.08
C VAL A 16 7.77 1.86 2.56
N GLY A 17 7.24 2.98 2.07
CA GLY A 17 5.88 3.09 1.60
C GLY A 17 5.80 3.28 0.08
N ALA A 18 4.77 2.71 -0.54
CA ALA A 18 4.39 3.00 -1.91
C ALA A 18 2.87 3.24 -1.99
N VAL A 19 2.47 4.29 -2.70
CA VAL A 19 1.07 4.58 -3.00
C VAL A 19 0.89 4.55 -4.50
N LEU A 20 0.00 3.69 -4.98
CA LEU A 20 -0.43 3.65 -6.39
C LEU A 20 -1.85 4.17 -6.47
N ALA A 21 -2.08 5.18 -7.30
CA ALA A 21 -3.37 5.84 -7.42
C ALA A 21 -3.94 5.75 -8.84
N ARG A 22 -5.23 5.41 -8.94
CA ARG A 22 -6.04 5.52 -10.17
C ARG A 22 -7.38 6.16 -9.84
N GLY A 23 -7.58 7.39 -10.32
CA GLY A 23 -8.76 8.18 -9.93
C GLY A 23 -8.77 8.44 -8.43
N ALA A 24 -9.90 8.16 -7.78
CA ALA A 24 -10.09 8.31 -6.33
C ALA A 24 -9.58 7.12 -5.50
N VAL A 25 -9.06 6.06 -6.13
CA VAL A 25 -8.63 4.83 -5.45
C VAL A 25 -7.11 4.78 -5.32
N GLU A 26 -6.65 4.42 -4.13
CA GLU A 26 -5.25 4.19 -3.79
C GLU A 26 -5.03 2.75 -3.29
N VAL A 27 -3.93 2.14 -3.72
CA VAL A 27 -3.29 1.00 -3.05
C VAL A 27 -2.13 1.53 -2.23
N ARG A 28 -2.13 1.29 -0.92
CA ARG A 28 -1.10 1.73 0.01
C ARG A 28 -0.35 0.54 0.56
N ALA A 29 0.92 0.41 0.18
CA ALA A 29 1.79 -0.66 0.60
C ALA A 29 2.87 -0.13 1.54
N PHE A 30 3.11 -0.85 2.63
CA PHE A 30 4.11 -0.52 3.64
C PHE A 30 4.96 -1.75 3.95
N LEU A 31 6.25 -1.67 3.64
CA LEU A 31 7.23 -2.65 4.07
C LEU A 31 7.85 -2.20 5.38
N VAL A 32 7.63 -2.96 6.45
CA VAL A 32 8.19 -2.71 7.78
C VAL A 32 9.37 -3.63 8.02
N THR A 33 10.49 -3.04 8.43
CA THR A 33 11.76 -3.75 8.67
C THR A 33 12.39 -3.28 9.98
N GLY A 34 13.09 -4.18 10.68
CA GLY A 34 13.80 -3.84 11.92
C GLY A 34 12.90 -3.52 13.12
N ALA A 35 11.62 -3.88 13.06
CA ALA A 35 10.75 -3.93 14.22
C ALA A 35 10.90 -5.29 14.91
N GLU A 36 10.76 -5.33 16.23
CA GLU A 36 10.69 -6.60 16.96
C GLU A 36 9.51 -7.43 16.44
N PRO A 37 9.63 -8.77 16.31
CA PRO A 37 8.51 -9.63 15.96
C PRO A 37 7.33 -9.44 16.92
N GLY A 38 6.11 -9.40 16.38
CA GLY A 38 4.89 -9.12 17.15
C GLY A 38 4.60 -7.63 17.37
N THR A 39 5.40 -6.71 16.82
CA THR A 39 5.10 -5.27 16.90
C THR A 39 3.80 -4.96 16.17
N PRO A 40 2.81 -4.32 16.83
CA PRO A 40 1.54 -3.99 16.20
C PRO A 40 1.68 -2.85 15.20
N VAL A 41 0.97 -2.96 14.09
CA VAL A 41 0.84 -1.95 13.04
C VAL A 41 -0.64 -1.66 12.85
N ARG A 42 -0.96 -0.38 12.64
CA ARG A 42 -2.32 0.06 12.31
C ARG A 42 -2.27 1.01 11.12
N VAL A 43 -3.09 0.73 10.11
CA VAL A 43 -3.27 1.62 8.96
C VAL A 43 -4.52 2.47 9.18
N THR A 44 -4.38 3.78 8.96
CA THR A 44 -5.48 4.73 9.14
C THR A 44 -5.88 5.38 7.81
N GLY A 45 -7.16 5.74 7.74
CA GLY A 45 -7.77 6.42 6.61
C GLY A 45 -7.87 7.92 6.86
N TRP A 46 -8.62 8.59 5.98
CA TRP A 46 -8.97 10.00 6.17
C TRP A 46 -10.29 10.13 6.91
N ALA A 47 -10.37 11.14 7.78
CA ALA A 47 -11.64 11.66 8.25
C ALA A 47 -12.29 12.44 7.09
N PRO A 48 -13.42 11.97 6.53
CA PRO A 48 -14.07 12.66 5.43
C PRO A 48 -14.71 13.96 5.91
N ARG A 49 -14.81 14.94 5.01
CA ARG A 49 -15.63 16.14 5.19
C ARG A 49 -17.00 15.93 4.56
N ASP A 50 -17.96 16.80 4.86
CA ASP A 50 -19.30 16.75 4.29
C ASP A 50 -19.26 16.64 2.76
N GLY A 51 -20.09 15.75 2.21
CA GLY A 51 -20.18 15.50 0.77
C GLY A 51 -19.06 14.64 0.18
N VAL A 52 -18.17 14.07 1.02
CA VAL A 52 -17.12 13.15 0.59
C VAL A 52 -17.21 11.88 1.43
N HIS A 53 -17.00 10.72 0.81
CA HIS A 53 -16.95 9.42 1.46
C HIS A 53 -15.53 8.88 1.45
N SER A 54 -15.11 8.31 2.58
CA SER A 54 -13.85 7.58 2.68
C SER A 54 -14.11 6.09 2.93
N GLU A 55 -13.33 5.25 2.26
CA GLU A 55 -13.28 3.81 2.48
C GLU A 55 -11.84 3.39 2.72
N LEU A 56 -11.68 2.40 3.59
CA LEU A 56 -10.41 1.76 3.89
C LEU A 56 -10.66 0.27 4.10
N LEU A 57 -10.00 -0.58 3.32
CA LEU A 57 -10.13 -2.04 3.38
C LEU A 57 -8.76 -2.69 3.55
N PRO A 58 -8.66 -3.75 4.37
CA PRO A 58 -7.45 -4.55 4.46
C PRO A 58 -7.24 -5.34 3.16
N ALA A 59 -5.98 -5.61 2.81
CA ALA A 59 -5.65 -6.46 1.66
C ALA A 59 -4.56 -7.49 1.99
N VAL A 60 -3.42 -7.05 2.51
CA VAL A 60 -2.28 -7.95 2.82
C VAL A 60 -1.77 -7.64 4.21
N GLY A 61 -1.58 -8.68 5.03
CA GLY A 61 -0.99 -8.56 6.37
C GLY A 61 -1.85 -7.81 7.39
N LEU A 62 -3.08 -7.42 7.02
CA LEU A 62 -4.01 -6.70 7.86
C LEU A 62 -5.28 -7.53 8.10
N ASP A 63 -5.85 -7.38 9.29
CA ASP A 63 -7.18 -7.86 9.65
C ASP A 63 -8.27 -6.81 9.38
N ASP A 64 -9.51 -7.15 9.71
CA ASP A 64 -10.70 -6.32 9.49
C ASP A 64 -10.67 -4.99 10.27
N ASP A 65 -9.88 -4.90 11.35
CA ASP A 65 -9.67 -3.67 12.13
C ASP A 65 -8.55 -2.78 11.55
N LEU A 66 -8.01 -3.16 10.38
CA LEU A 66 -6.89 -2.52 9.70
C LEU A 66 -5.62 -2.55 10.57
N THR A 67 -5.47 -3.63 11.33
CA THR A 67 -4.30 -3.90 12.17
C THR A 67 -3.56 -5.14 11.72
N GLY A 68 -2.29 -5.25 12.09
CA GLY A 68 -1.45 -6.40 11.78
C GLY A 68 -0.25 -6.44 12.71
N VAL A 69 0.53 -7.52 12.65
CA VAL A 69 1.73 -7.69 13.46
C VAL A 69 2.93 -8.00 12.58
N THR A 70 4.09 -7.46 12.93
CA THR A 70 5.34 -7.79 12.26
C THR A 70 5.77 -9.22 12.56
N GLY A 71 6.36 -9.90 11.58
CA GLY A 71 6.97 -11.22 11.75
C GLY A 71 8.48 -11.15 11.97
N GLU A 72 9.12 -12.32 11.98
CA GLU A 72 10.58 -12.51 12.07
C GLU A 72 11.34 -11.89 10.87
N ALA A 73 10.65 -11.75 9.73
CA ALA A 73 11.17 -11.16 8.52
C ALA A 73 10.49 -9.83 8.21
N ASN A 74 11.00 -9.13 7.19
CA ASN A 74 10.36 -7.93 6.65
C ASN A 74 8.89 -8.21 6.36
N THR A 75 8.00 -7.38 6.92
CA THR A 75 6.56 -7.62 6.85
C THR A 75 5.90 -6.58 5.95
N LEU A 76 5.10 -7.05 5.00
CA LEU A 76 4.36 -6.21 4.06
C LEU A 76 2.91 -6.06 4.52
N PHE A 77 2.47 -4.82 4.68
CA PHE A 77 1.08 -4.45 4.94
C PHE A 77 0.52 -3.69 3.76
N VAL A 78 -0.71 -4.03 3.33
CA VAL A 78 -1.38 -3.35 2.23
C VAL A 78 -2.82 -3.05 2.59
N ALA A 79 -3.24 -1.81 2.37
CA ALA A 79 -4.63 -1.38 2.45
C ALA A 79 -5.08 -0.75 1.13
N LEU A 80 -6.36 -0.92 0.82
CA LEU A 80 -7.04 -0.20 -0.25
C LEU A 80 -7.75 1.00 0.35
N SER A 81 -7.67 2.16 -0.28
CA SER A 81 -8.43 3.32 0.17
C SER A 81 -9.08 4.07 -0.97
N ARG A 82 -10.23 4.67 -0.69
CA ARG A 82 -10.92 5.59 -1.60
C ARG A 82 -11.34 6.84 -0.85
N LEU A 83 -11.24 7.99 -1.51
CA LEU A 83 -11.81 9.25 -1.04
C LEU A 83 -12.50 9.94 -2.22
N THR A 84 -13.83 10.02 -2.18
CA THR A 84 -14.62 10.49 -3.35
C THR A 84 -15.91 11.18 -2.94
N ALA A 85 -16.36 12.15 -3.73
CA ALA A 85 -17.70 12.71 -3.64
C ALA A 85 -18.72 11.97 -4.53
N ASP A 86 -18.23 11.06 -5.39
CA ASP A 86 -19.06 10.23 -6.25
C ASP A 86 -19.81 9.19 -5.43
N THR A 87 -21.14 9.18 -5.56
CA THR A 87 -22.03 8.27 -4.84
C THR A 87 -22.34 7.00 -5.63
N ASP A 88 -22.10 6.97 -6.95
CA ASP A 88 -22.37 5.82 -7.82
C ASP A 88 -21.07 5.07 -8.14
N THR A 89 -20.47 4.53 -7.09
CA THR A 89 -19.19 3.84 -7.22
C THR A 89 -19.35 2.34 -7.01
N VAL A 90 -18.71 1.56 -7.88
CA VAL A 90 -18.56 0.12 -7.66
C VAL A 90 -17.84 -0.14 -6.32
N PRO A 91 -18.09 -1.26 -5.62
CA PRO A 91 -17.43 -1.55 -4.36
C PRO A 91 -15.89 -1.51 -4.50
N LEU A 92 -15.20 -0.96 -3.49
CA LEU A 92 -13.74 -0.75 -3.55
C LEU A 92 -12.97 -2.05 -3.83
N ARG A 93 -13.36 -3.16 -3.21
CA ARG A 93 -12.77 -4.50 -3.43
C ARG A 93 -12.90 -5.01 -4.88
N ASP A 94 -13.89 -4.52 -5.61
CA ASP A 94 -14.15 -4.90 -7.01
C ASP A 94 -13.44 -3.96 -8.00
N THR A 95 -12.86 -2.86 -7.50
CA THR A 95 -12.15 -1.87 -8.32
C THR A 95 -10.69 -2.24 -8.54
N VAL A 96 -10.06 -2.88 -7.55
CA VAL A 96 -8.65 -3.24 -7.57
C VAL A 96 -8.41 -4.52 -6.79
N THR A 97 -7.62 -5.41 -7.38
CA THR A 97 -7.14 -6.63 -6.73
C THR A 97 -5.66 -6.49 -6.44
N VAL A 98 -5.25 -6.82 -5.22
CA VAL A 98 -3.85 -6.90 -4.81
C VAL A 98 -3.50 -8.35 -4.51
N ARG A 99 -2.39 -8.82 -5.06
CA ARG A 99 -1.85 -10.16 -4.80
C ARG A 99 -0.40 -10.06 -4.36
N PRO A 100 -0.04 -10.49 -3.14
CA PRO A 100 1.37 -10.61 -2.77
C PRO A 100 2.01 -11.73 -3.61
N THR A 101 3.20 -11.47 -4.14
CA THR A 101 3.96 -12.44 -4.97
C THR A 101 5.28 -12.86 -4.34
N GLY A 102 5.67 -12.20 -3.25
CA GLY A 102 6.87 -12.49 -2.49
C GLY A 102 7.06 -11.49 -1.34
N THR A 103 8.19 -11.58 -0.65
CA THR A 103 8.53 -10.64 0.41
C THR A 103 8.72 -9.23 -0.15
N GLY A 104 7.82 -8.31 0.22
CA GLY A 104 7.83 -6.94 -0.31
C GLY A 104 7.42 -6.82 -1.78
N GLU A 105 6.94 -7.90 -2.39
CA GLU A 105 6.51 -7.90 -3.80
C GLU A 105 5.00 -8.11 -3.90
N LEU A 106 4.35 -7.30 -4.73
CA LEU A 106 2.92 -7.39 -4.97
C LEU A 106 2.58 -7.07 -6.42
N THR A 107 1.47 -7.63 -6.86
CA THR A 107 0.82 -7.33 -8.13
C THR A 107 -0.50 -6.63 -7.87
N VAL A 108 -0.70 -5.48 -8.50
CA VAL A 108 -1.93 -4.69 -8.50
C VAL A 108 -2.61 -4.83 -9.85
N THR A 109 -3.86 -5.28 -9.86
CA THR A 109 -4.69 -5.33 -11.06
C THR A 109 -5.89 -4.41 -10.87
N TRP A 110 -5.94 -3.35 -11.65
CA TRP A 110 -7.09 -2.45 -11.69
C TRP A 110 -8.17 -3.02 -12.60
N ASN A 111 -9.43 -2.88 -12.23
CA ASN A 111 -10.53 -3.26 -13.11
C ASN A 111 -10.41 -2.52 -14.46
N GLY A 112 -10.50 -3.27 -15.57
CA GLY A 112 -10.32 -2.76 -16.93
C GLY A 112 -8.99 -2.04 -17.19
N GLY A 113 -7.94 -2.31 -16.40
CA GLY A 113 -6.64 -1.65 -16.51
C GLY A 113 -5.46 -2.61 -16.64
N PRO A 114 -4.26 -2.06 -16.88
CA PRO A 114 -3.05 -2.85 -16.91
C PRO A 114 -2.70 -3.37 -15.51
N GLU A 115 -2.04 -4.52 -15.48
CA GLU A 115 -1.34 -5.01 -14.30
C GLU A 115 -0.20 -4.06 -13.93
N THR A 116 0.08 -3.90 -12.64
CA THR A 116 1.26 -3.21 -12.14
C THR A 116 1.94 -4.04 -11.07
N ARG A 117 3.22 -4.29 -11.23
CA ARG A 117 4.06 -4.99 -10.25
C ARG A 117 4.82 -3.97 -9.43
N VAL A 118 4.86 -4.18 -8.13
CA VAL A 118 5.53 -3.30 -7.18
C VAL A 118 6.46 -4.15 -6.34
N ARG A 119 7.71 -3.72 -6.26
CA ARG A 119 8.70 -4.29 -5.35
C ARG A 119 9.14 -3.21 -4.40
N LEU A 120 8.94 -3.46 -3.11
CA LEU A 120 9.41 -2.66 -2.00
C LEU A 120 10.61 -3.37 -1.38
N GLU A 121 11.68 -2.61 -1.16
CA GLU A 121 12.86 -3.05 -0.44
C GLU A 121 13.36 -1.90 0.44
N SER A 122 14.28 -2.19 1.35
CA SER A 122 14.82 -1.17 2.28
C SER A 122 15.49 0.01 1.55
N THR A 123 15.93 -0.22 0.31
CA THR A 123 16.64 0.72 -0.57
C THR A 123 15.75 1.47 -1.55
N GLY A 124 14.46 1.15 -1.66
CA GLY A 124 13.57 1.87 -2.57
C GLY A 124 12.32 1.11 -2.99
N VAL A 125 11.68 1.67 -4.02
CA VAL A 125 10.47 1.12 -4.64
C VAL A 125 10.67 1.07 -6.15
N ASP A 126 10.45 -0.11 -6.71
CA ASP A 126 10.40 -0.35 -8.14
C ASP A 126 8.95 -0.64 -8.55
N VAL A 127 8.47 0.09 -9.58
CA VAL A 127 7.13 -0.07 -10.15
C VAL A 127 7.27 -0.44 -11.62
N THR A 128 6.71 -1.59 -12.01
CA THR A 128 6.67 -2.05 -13.40
C THR A 128 5.23 -2.10 -13.88
N THR A 129 4.88 -1.31 -14.88
CA THR A 129 3.54 -1.36 -15.51
C THR A 129 3.47 -2.47 -16.55
N GLY A 130 2.26 -2.94 -16.87
CA GLY A 130 2.05 -4.06 -17.81
C GLY A 130 2.54 -3.85 -19.24
N ASP A 131 2.89 -2.61 -19.61
CA ASP A 131 3.60 -2.26 -20.86
C ASP A 131 5.13 -2.46 -20.77
N GLY A 132 5.63 -2.98 -19.65
CA GLY A 132 7.05 -3.22 -19.38
C GLY A 132 7.82 -1.99 -18.90
N ARG A 133 7.17 -0.82 -18.74
CA ARG A 133 7.87 0.38 -18.24
C ARG A 133 8.20 0.21 -16.76
N VAL A 134 9.47 0.40 -16.44
CA VAL A 134 9.98 0.41 -15.06
C VAL A 134 10.21 1.85 -14.61
N ALA A 135 9.65 2.21 -13.47
CA ALA A 135 9.94 3.46 -12.77
C ALA A 135 10.51 3.13 -11.38
N ARG A 136 11.60 3.78 -11.01
CA ARG A 136 12.28 3.57 -9.74
C ARG A 136 12.27 4.83 -8.91
N SER A 137 12.03 4.68 -7.62
CA SER A 137 12.25 5.73 -6.64
C SER A 137 13.25 5.19 -5.63
N PRO A 138 14.46 5.74 -5.55
CA PRO A 138 15.38 5.36 -4.50
C PRO A 138 14.73 5.70 -3.15
N ALA A 139 15.09 4.93 -2.14
CA ALA A 139 14.99 5.39 -0.77
C ALA A 139 15.95 6.60 -0.65
N ALA A 140 15.47 7.83 -0.88
CA ALA A 140 16.28 9.04 -0.78
C ALA A 140 16.76 9.27 0.67
N GLY A 141 18.04 9.00 1.00
CA GLY A 141 18.81 8.92 2.30
C GLY A 141 18.22 9.54 3.60
N PRO A 142 18.40 8.90 4.80
CA PRO A 142 17.72 9.30 6.05
C PRO A 142 17.89 10.77 6.39
#